data_AF-A0A1E3U8J1-F1
#
_entry.id   AF-A0A1E3U8J1-F1
#
_cell.length_a   1.000
_cell.length_b   1.000
_cell.length_c   1.000
_cell.angle_alpha   90.00
_cell.angle_beta   90.00
_cell.angle_gamma   90.00
#
_symmetry.space_group_name_H-M   'P 1'
#
loop_
_entity.id
_entity.type
_entity.pdbx_description
1 polymer ?
#
loop_
_entity_poly.entity_id
_entity_poly.type
_entity_poly.pdbx_seq_one_letter_code
_entity_poly.pdbx_strand_id
1 'polypeptide(L)'
;MPVLDGSFEAFVTNLGKYNEGELVGEWVHFPTTEEEMKEVFERIGIGSKGEFGQVYEEWFITDYDCSIHGVSNLLGEYENLDKLNYLAARLDEMSRSELEHFVAIMDSGCDEVNDLDDLINLTYNLDNYDFIPDIKDYDDLGRYYFFEGGYNIDNKFGSFVDYIDFERYGEDCAINEGGTLTDAGYIRPTGDSWNRYFDGTLEDIPDEYRVTGSGEELEPPSTITVLVVEPDKKPYVKEIPSSLESLQHEVGGDIEAVYPFEEPVAIVCNEEGKMNGLPLNRALRDDSGEIYDIVAGTFLVTGLTEDSFGSLSPDLLRQFMTEFKMPEQFAKIGDRIVAIPMISEEQQKQTVLEEKSSIVNENTSGMAVDGHIGTWHTIDHKEIDGHTFWLMEHDTFGDDASCIIVDERGELVLSHIYDGFDETAVNLLRQEVMPVEKMPDDSIGIEEMKQYGYKWGGMLPMREEAAAEVMKSCQIYRLYGDDTEGLVLDAKEIKEHAAKGGIFGVEKADWVAELEKTNPLKAAEMSLEDDYGMIDGIINNGPKEDKASEKGEKTSIMDRLKSAKTAQQTDKPSPHKEKKSEREL
;
A
#
# COMPACT_ATOMS: atom_id res chain seq x y z
N MET A 1 40.36 -33.35 18.98
CA MET A 1 39.10 -32.61 18.76
C MET A 1 38.26 -32.70 20.01
N PRO A 2 37.46 -31.67 20.34
CA PRO A 2 36.36 -31.79 21.31
C PRO A 2 35.44 -32.96 20.92
N VAL A 3 34.60 -33.39 21.86
CA VAL A 3 33.62 -34.44 21.58
C VAL A 3 32.63 -33.86 20.56
N LEU A 4 32.70 -34.32 19.31
CA LEU A 4 31.70 -34.05 18.29
C LEU A 4 30.54 -35.00 18.58
N ASP A 5 29.53 -34.50 19.28
CA ASP A 5 28.30 -35.24 19.59
C ASP A 5 27.08 -34.72 18.82
N GLY A 6 27.27 -33.75 17.91
CA GLY A 6 26.17 -33.20 17.11
C GLY A 6 25.20 -32.32 17.91
N SER A 7 25.51 -32.02 19.18
CA SER A 7 24.64 -31.19 20.02
C SER A 7 24.42 -29.83 19.38
N PHE A 8 23.15 -29.44 19.27
CA PHE A 8 22.71 -28.20 18.67
C PHE A 8 21.56 -27.58 19.48
N GLU A 9 21.75 -26.35 19.94
CA GLU A 9 20.76 -25.61 20.71
C GLU A 9 20.58 -24.20 20.14
N ALA A 10 19.37 -23.65 20.26
CA ALA A 10 19.10 -22.27 19.90
C ALA A 10 18.28 -21.58 21.00
N PHE A 11 18.56 -20.30 21.25
CA PHE A 11 17.79 -19.49 22.18
C PHE A 11 16.61 -18.84 21.48
N VAL A 12 15.42 -19.40 21.67
CA VAL A 12 14.16 -18.95 21.04
C VAL A 12 13.50 -17.89 21.91
N THR A 13 13.30 -16.70 21.35
CA THR A 13 12.79 -15.51 22.04
C THR A 13 11.45 -15.07 21.46
N ASN A 14 10.51 -14.66 22.33
CA ASN A 14 9.22 -14.11 21.95
C ASN A 14 9.37 -12.67 21.45
N LEU A 15 9.05 -12.42 20.17
CA LEU A 15 9.24 -11.11 19.53
C LEU A 15 8.27 -10.05 20.09
N GLY A 16 7.01 -10.43 20.33
CA GLY A 16 6.00 -9.49 20.84
C GLY A 16 6.33 -8.98 22.23
N LYS A 17 6.73 -9.88 23.15
CA LYS A 17 7.19 -9.47 24.49
C LYS A 17 8.48 -8.66 24.45
N TYR A 18 9.40 -9.00 23.55
CA TYR A 18 10.62 -8.22 23.35
C TYR A 18 10.31 -6.78 22.95
N ASN A 19 9.35 -6.58 22.03
CA ASN A 19 8.88 -5.25 21.61
C ASN A 19 8.19 -4.47 22.75
N GLU A 20 7.63 -5.16 23.73
CA GLU A 20 7.08 -4.58 24.97
C GLU A 20 8.16 -4.29 26.04
N GLY A 21 9.42 -4.61 25.75
CA GLY A 21 10.56 -4.39 26.64
C GLY A 21 10.87 -5.56 27.58
N GLU A 22 10.24 -6.72 27.39
CA GLU A 22 10.50 -7.95 28.14
C GLU A 22 11.24 -8.98 27.29
N LEU A 23 12.52 -9.25 27.62
CA LEU A 23 13.27 -10.34 26.99
C LEU A 23 12.83 -11.69 27.60
N VAL A 24 11.92 -12.37 26.91
CA VAL A 24 11.41 -13.70 27.31
C VAL A 24 11.76 -14.72 26.24
N GLY A 25 12.63 -15.66 26.58
CA GLY A 25 13.06 -16.74 25.70
C GLY A 25 13.62 -17.93 26.47
N GLU A 26 13.87 -19.03 25.77
CA GLU A 26 14.34 -20.30 26.33
C GLU A 26 15.33 -20.98 25.37
N TRP A 27 16.33 -21.68 25.94
CA TRP A 27 17.22 -22.56 25.16
C TRP A 27 16.46 -23.82 24.77
N VAL A 28 16.39 -24.09 23.47
CA VAL A 28 15.80 -25.30 22.89
C VAL A 28 16.91 -26.19 22.37
N HIS A 29 16.91 -27.44 22.80
CA HIS A 29 17.81 -28.47 22.30
C HIS A 29 17.20 -29.14 21.07
N PHE A 30 17.98 -29.34 20.02
CA PHE A 30 17.58 -30.03 18.80
C PHE A 30 18.41 -31.31 18.59
N PRO A 31 17.83 -32.38 18.01
CA PRO A 31 16.42 -32.46 17.60
C PRO A 31 15.45 -32.56 18.79
N THR A 32 14.24 -32.03 18.61
CA THR A 32 13.13 -32.03 19.58
C THR A 32 11.84 -32.46 18.88
N THR A 33 10.76 -32.64 19.67
CA THR A 33 9.43 -33.01 19.15
C THR A 33 8.47 -31.82 19.15
N GLU A 34 7.39 -31.92 18.37
CA GLU A 34 6.33 -30.91 18.34
C GLU A 34 5.75 -30.66 19.74
N GLU A 35 5.55 -31.71 20.54
CA GLU A 35 5.02 -31.57 21.90
C GLU A 35 5.98 -30.80 22.81
N GLU A 36 7.27 -31.10 22.75
CA GLU A 36 8.28 -30.40 23.55
C GLU A 36 8.42 -28.94 23.12
N MET A 37 8.40 -28.66 21.81
CA MET A 37 8.43 -27.30 21.27
C MET A 37 7.19 -26.51 21.68
N LYS A 38 6.01 -27.13 21.67
CA LYS A 38 4.77 -26.50 22.13
C LYS A 38 4.85 -26.13 23.60
N GLU A 39 5.42 -26.99 24.45
CA GLU A 39 5.64 -26.64 25.86
C GLU A 39 6.62 -25.48 26.03
N VAL A 40 7.66 -25.38 25.18
CA VAL A 40 8.56 -24.21 25.15
C VAL A 40 7.77 -22.96 24.79
N PHE A 41 7.01 -22.98 23.70
CA PHE A 41 6.16 -21.87 23.26
C PHE A 41 5.21 -21.38 24.36
N GLU A 42 4.53 -22.30 25.05
CA GLU A 42 3.68 -21.96 26.19
C GLU A 42 4.45 -21.27 27.34
N ARG A 43 5.68 -21.73 27.64
CA ARG A 43 6.53 -21.13 28.69
C ARG A 43 7.02 -19.73 28.34
N ILE A 44 7.43 -19.51 27.10
CA ILE A 44 7.87 -18.18 26.63
C ILE A 44 6.69 -17.26 26.31
N GLY A 45 5.47 -17.81 26.23
CA GLY A 45 4.21 -17.10 26.07
C GLY A 45 3.78 -16.90 24.61
N ILE A 46 4.32 -17.67 23.68
CA ILE A 46 3.78 -17.82 22.32
C ILE A 46 2.45 -18.58 22.42
N GLY A 47 1.42 -18.14 21.67
CA GLY A 47 0.04 -18.60 21.76
C GLY A 47 -0.78 -18.00 22.93
N SER A 48 -0.16 -17.15 23.78
CA SER A 48 -0.84 -16.47 24.89
C SER A 48 -1.30 -15.05 24.51
N LYS A 49 -2.35 -14.53 25.17
CA LYS A 49 -2.88 -13.18 24.91
C LYS A 49 -2.14 -12.11 25.73
N GLY A 50 -1.64 -11.07 25.05
CA GLY A 50 -1.05 -9.88 25.66
C GLY A 50 -2.05 -8.95 26.34
N GLU A 51 -1.57 -7.88 26.96
CA GLU A 51 -2.40 -6.91 27.71
C GLU A 51 -3.50 -6.26 26.86
N PHE A 52 -3.29 -6.18 25.55
CA PHE A 52 -4.22 -5.62 24.57
C PHE A 52 -5.10 -6.68 23.86
N GLY A 53 -5.03 -7.94 24.27
CA GLY A 53 -5.84 -9.05 23.73
C GLY A 53 -5.32 -9.69 22.44
N GLN A 54 -4.15 -9.28 21.96
CA GLN A 54 -3.44 -9.83 20.81
C GLN A 54 -2.74 -11.13 21.20
N VAL A 55 -2.70 -12.14 20.33
CA VAL A 55 -1.98 -13.40 20.59
C VAL A 55 -0.53 -13.23 20.12
N TYR A 56 0.44 -13.60 20.95
CA TYR A 56 1.84 -13.60 20.53
C TYR A 56 2.11 -14.83 19.67
N GLU A 57 2.31 -14.64 18.37
CA GLU A 57 2.56 -15.73 17.43
C GLU A 57 3.98 -15.70 16.85
N GLU A 58 4.72 -14.61 17.07
CA GLU A 58 6.03 -14.38 16.46
C GLU A 58 7.19 -14.63 17.43
N TRP A 59 8.22 -15.32 16.95
CA TRP A 59 9.47 -15.57 17.64
C TRP A 59 10.67 -15.26 16.74
N PHE A 60 11.84 -15.14 17.36
CA PHE A 60 13.13 -15.02 16.68
C PHE A 60 14.21 -15.72 17.53
N ILE A 61 15.35 -16.01 16.93
CA ILE A 61 16.47 -16.67 17.58
C ILE A 61 17.52 -15.63 17.93
N THR A 62 17.92 -15.61 19.20
CA THR A 62 18.86 -14.62 19.73
C THR A 62 20.29 -15.15 19.79
N ASP A 63 20.45 -16.46 19.93
CA ASP A 63 21.76 -17.09 20.09
C ASP A 63 21.71 -18.56 19.66
N TYR A 64 22.87 -19.11 19.30
CA TYR A 64 23.04 -20.49 18.87
C TYR A 64 24.21 -21.13 19.60
N ASP A 65 24.04 -22.37 20.06
CA ASP A 65 25.14 -23.20 20.58
C ASP A 65 25.22 -24.49 19.75
N CYS A 66 26.23 -24.59 18.91
CA CYS A 66 26.48 -25.76 18.07
C CYS A 66 27.87 -26.31 18.37
N SER A 67 27.95 -27.62 18.62
CA SER A 67 29.23 -28.32 18.79
C SER A 67 30.10 -28.31 17.51
N ILE A 68 29.49 -28.09 16.35
CA ILE A 68 30.16 -28.02 15.04
C ILE A 68 30.57 -26.58 14.76
N HIS A 69 31.89 -26.36 14.70
CA HIS A 69 32.46 -25.04 14.43
C HIS A 69 32.03 -24.53 13.04
N GLY A 70 31.63 -23.26 12.96
CA GLY A 70 31.22 -22.60 11.72
C GLY A 70 29.73 -22.66 11.42
N VAL A 71 28.99 -23.67 11.90
CA VAL A 71 27.54 -23.81 11.65
C VAL A 71 26.77 -22.60 12.19
N SER A 72 26.96 -22.24 13.46
CA SER A 72 26.27 -21.08 14.06
C SER A 72 26.55 -19.74 13.35
N ASN A 73 27.65 -19.62 12.61
CA ASN A 73 27.98 -18.38 11.89
C ASN A 73 27.18 -18.21 10.59
N LEU A 74 26.55 -19.28 10.10
CA LEU A 74 25.73 -19.29 8.89
C LEU A 74 24.24 -19.09 9.17
N LEU A 75 23.85 -19.04 10.45
CA LEU A 75 22.45 -18.96 10.87
C LEU A 75 22.09 -17.53 11.28
N GLY A 76 20.94 -17.04 10.78
CA GLY A 76 20.40 -15.71 11.08
C GLY A 76 19.41 -15.68 12.26
N GLU A 77 18.89 -14.51 12.60
CA GLU A 77 17.93 -14.37 13.73
C GLU A 77 16.53 -14.91 13.42
N TYR A 78 16.23 -15.20 12.15
CA TYR A 78 14.90 -15.60 11.66
C TYR A 78 14.89 -16.98 10.99
N GLU A 79 15.81 -17.87 11.40
CA GLU A 79 15.83 -19.23 10.86
C GLU A 79 14.56 -20.00 11.22
N ASN A 80 14.14 -20.87 10.30
CA ASN A 80 12.99 -21.73 10.49
C ASN A 80 13.32 -22.89 11.47
N LEU A 81 12.53 -23.03 12.54
CA LEU A 81 12.79 -24.03 13.59
C LEU A 81 12.64 -25.48 13.11
N ASP A 82 11.80 -25.75 12.10
CA ASP A 82 11.66 -27.08 11.52
C ASP A 82 12.90 -27.46 10.70
N LYS A 83 13.44 -26.50 9.94
CA LYS A 83 14.71 -26.69 9.22
C LYS A 83 15.88 -26.92 10.17
N LEU A 84 15.94 -26.15 11.27
CA LEU A 84 16.94 -26.34 12.32
C LEU A 84 16.81 -27.71 12.99
N ASN A 85 15.58 -28.12 13.30
CA ASN A 85 15.30 -29.43 13.86
C ASN A 85 15.69 -30.56 12.90
N TYR A 86 15.42 -30.38 11.61
CA TYR A 86 15.78 -31.33 10.58
C TYR A 86 17.29 -31.45 10.39
N LEU A 87 18.02 -30.33 10.30
CA LEU A 87 19.48 -30.34 10.26
C LEU A 87 20.05 -31.06 11.48
N ALA A 88 19.56 -30.75 12.68
CA ALA A 88 20.02 -31.39 13.90
C ALA A 88 19.79 -32.90 13.88
N ALA A 89 18.62 -33.37 13.44
CA ALA A 89 18.35 -34.79 13.28
C ALA A 89 19.31 -35.46 12.28
N ARG A 90 19.57 -34.82 11.14
CA ARG A 90 20.52 -35.32 10.15
C ARG A 90 21.94 -35.43 10.71
N LEU A 91 22.36 -34.46 11.52
CA LEU A 91 23.66 -34.47 12.18
C LEU A 91 23.74 -35.54 13.30
N ASP A 92 22.67 -35.75 14.06
CA ASP A 92 22.59 -36.79 15.10
C ASP A 92 22.61 -38.21 14.52
N GLU A 93 21.99 -38.40 13.35
CA GLU A 93 22.01 -39.68 12.63
C GLU A 93 23.38 -40.06 12.04
N MET A 94 24.24 -39.07 11.79
CA MET A 94 25.55 -39.30 11.19
C MET A 94 26.47 -40.07 12.13
N SER A 95 27.22 -41.02 11.56
CA SER A 95 28.31 -41.63 12.29
C SER A 95 29.41 -40.62 12.59
N ARG A 96 30.23 -40.91 13.60
CA ARG A 96 31.39 -40.06 13.93
C ARG A 96 32.31 -39.78 12.74
N SER A 97 32.49 -40.75 11.84
CA SER A 97 33.33 -40.56 10.65
C SER A 97 32.70 -39.62 9.63
N GLU A 98 31.36 -39.64 9.51
CA GLU A 98 30.61 -38.74 8.64
C GLU A 98 30.59 -37.32 9.22
N LEU A 99 30.44 -37.17 10.53
CA LEU A 99 30.57 -35.87 11.19
C LEU A 99 31.98 -35.28 11.05
N GLU A 100 33.03 -36.10 11.22
CA GLU A 100 34.41 -35.66 10.97
C GLU A 100 34.61 -35.24 9.50
N HIS A 101 33.95 -35.93 8.56
CA HIS A 101 33.95 -35.56 7.14
C HIS A 101 33.20 -34.23 6.89
N PHE A 102 31.98 -34.09 7.42
CA PHE A 102 31.17 -32.87 7.33
C PHE A 102 31.94 -31.65 7.85
N VAL A 103 32.52 -31.74 9.05
CA VAL A 103 33.36 -30.69 9.65
C VAL A 103 34.54 -30.34 8.76
N ALA A 104 35.21 -31.36 8.20
CA ALA A 104 36.35 -31.12 7.32
C ALA A 104 35.94 -30.38 6.03
N ILE A 105 34.75 -30.64 5.47
CA ILE A 105 34.24 -29.90 4.30
C ILE A 105 33.95 -28.45 4.68
N MET A 106 33.30 -28.23 5.83
CA MET A 106 33.05 -26.89 6.35
C MET A 106 34.34 -26.08 6.56
N ASP A 107 35.34 -26.68 7.21
CA ASP A 107 36.64 -26.05 7.47
C ASP A 107 37.45 -25.80 6.18
N SER A 108 37.17 -26.55 5.11
CA SER A 108 37.84 -26.36 3.81
C SER A 108 37.41 -25.07 3.09
N GLY A 109 36.33 -24.42 3.55
CA GLY A 109 35.76 -23.23 2.91
C GLY A 109 34.94 -23.58 1.68
N CYS A 110 34.08 -24.60 1.77
CA CYS A 110 33.19 -25.02 0.69
C CYS A 110 32.31 -23.86 0.21
N ASP A 111 32.44 -23.47 -1.06
CA ASP A 111 31.67 -22.37 -1.67
C ASP A 111 30.17 -22.70 -1.84
N GLU A 112 29.81 -23.99 -1.81
CA GLU A 112 28.43 -24.48 -1.98
C GLU A 112 27.58 -24.31 -0.71
N VAL A 113 28.16 -23.83 0.41
CA VAL A 113 27.46 -23.72 1.69
C VAL A 113 27.43 -22.28 2.19
N ASN A 114 26.26 -21.64 2.06
CA ASN A 114 26.09 -20.24 2.43
C ASN A 114 24.96 -19.99 3.45
N ASP A 115 24.01 -20.91 3.55
CA ASP A 115 22.84 -20.80 4.43
C ASP A 115 22.44 -22.16 5.04
N LEU A 116 21.34 -22.16 5.77
CA LEU A 116 20.77 -23.35 6.41
C LEU A 116 20.34 -24.43 5.40
N ASP A 117 19.82 -24.04 4.24
CA ASP A 117 19.34 -24.98 3.23
C ASP A 117 20.53 -25.71 2.58
N ASP A 118 21.62 -24.98 2.31
CA ASP A 118 22.86 -25.56 1.83
C ASP A 118 23.52 -26.47 2.88
N LEU A 119 23.44 -26.12 4.16
CA LEU A 119 23.92 -26.99 5.25
C LEU A 119 23.18 -28.33 5.30
N ILE A 120 21.85 -28.32 5.12
CA ILE A 120 21.06 -29.54 5.01
C ILE A 120 21.47 -30.33 3.77
N ASN A 121 21.62 -29.66 2.62
CA ASN A 121 22.10 -30.29 1.39
C ASN A 121 23.50 -30.89 1.52
N LEU A 122 24.41 -30.29 2.30
CA LEU A 122 25.73 -30.83 2.58
C LEU A 122 25.63 -32.21 3.25
N THR A 123 24.62 -32.44 4.10
CA THR A 123 24.41 -33.75 4.73
C THR A 123 24.11 -34.88 3.73
N TYR A 124 23.71 -34.54 2.50
CA TYR A 124 23.47 -35.48 1.41
C TYR A 124 24.62 -35.58 0.40
N ASN A 125 25.48 -34.56 0.35
CA ASN A 125 26.52 -34.41 -0.67
C ASN A 125 27.94 -34.64 -0.12
N LEU A 126 28.07 -35.34 1.01
CA LEU A 126 29.39 -35.67 1.57
C LEU A 126 30.25 -36.46 0.58
N ASP A 127 29.65 -37.28 -0.27
CA ASP A 127 30.32 -38.09 -1.29
C ASP A 127 30.86 -37.29 -2.48
N ASN A 128 30.47 -36.02 -2.64
CA ASN A 128 31.11 -35.11 -3.59
C ASN A 128 32.51 -34.68 -3.15
N TYR A 129 32.91 -35.06 -1.94
CA TYR A 129 34.22 -34.80 -1.38
C TYR A 129 34.89 -36.10 -0.93
N ASP A 130 36.17 -36.24 -1.24
CA ASP A 130 37.02 -37.27 -0.66
C ASP A 130 37.71 -36.70 0.58
N PHE A 131 37.53 -37.35 1.73
CA PHE A 131 38.23 -37.01 2.97
C PHE A 131 39.26 -38.06 3.36
N ILE A 132 40.51 -37.59 3.55
CA ILE A 132 41.66 -38.42 3.91
C ILE A 132 42.22 -37.92 5.26
N PRO A 133 41.75 -38.48 6.39
CA PRO A 133 42.04 -37.96 7.73
C PRO A 133 43.52 -38.05 8.14
N ASP A 134 44.25 -39.02 7.58
CA ASP A 134 45.64 -39.31 7.95
C ASP A 134 46.67 -38.33 7.36
N ILE A 135 46.26 -37.45 6.44
CA ILE A 135 47.15 -36.49 5.78
C ILE A 135 47.24 -35.21 6.60
N LYS A 136 48.44 -34.84 7.08
CA LYS A 136 48.65 -33.62 7.89
C LYS A 136 49.46 -32.54 7.20
N ASP A 137 50.21 -32.89 6.16
CA ASP A 137 50.95 -31.96 5.32
C ASP A 137 51.07 -32.47 3.87
N TYR A 138 51.71 -31.69 3.01
CA TYR A 138 51.88 -32.07 1.61
C TYR A 138 52.89 -33.22 1.42
N ASP A 139 53.80 -33.48 2.36
CA ASP A 139 54.70 -34.66 2.28
C ASP A 139 53.89 -35.95 2.46
N ASP A 140 52.98 -35.97 3.44
CA ASP A 140 52.03 -37.07 3.66
C ASP A 140 51.17 -37.30 2.41
N LEU A 141 50.63 -36.24 1.80
CA LEU A 141 49.80 -36.34 0.59
C LEU A 141 50.59 -36.91 -0.59
N GLY A 142 51.81 -36.41 -0.82
CA GLY A 142 52.68 -36.89 -1.87
C GLY A 142 53.04 -38.37 -1.70
N ARG A 143 53.28 -38.80 -0.46
CA ARG A 143 53.51 -40.21 -0.13
C ARG A 143 52.26 -41.06 -0.33
N TYR A 144 51.10 -40.59 0.11
CA TYR A 144 49.83 -41.27 -0.07
C TYR A 144 49.59 -41.60 -1.54
N TYR A 145 49.66 -40.60 -2.42
CA TYR A 145 49.50 -40.87 -3.85
C TYR A 145 50.59 -41.77 -4.41
N PHE A 146 51.85 -41.58 -4.02
CA PHE A 146 52.95 -42.37 -4.56
C PHE A 146 52.89 -43.87 -4.18
N PHE A 147 52.56 -44.17 -2.93
CA PHE A 147 52.53 -45.53 -2.40
C PHE A 147 51.15 -46.19 -2.57
N GLU A 148 50.08 -45.54 -2.09
CA GLU A 148 48.72 -46.08 -2.11
C GLU A 148 48.05 -45.88 -3.48
N GLY A 149 48.35 -44.78 -4.18
CA GLY A 149 47.86 -44.52 -5.54
C GLY A 149 48.50 -45.40 -6.64
N GLY A 150 49.36 -46.35 -6.28
CA GLY A 150 49.86 -47.38 -7.19
C GLY A 150 51.02 -46.97 -8.09
N TYR A 151 51.66 -45.82 -7.87
CA TYR A 151 52.83 -45.43 -8.67
C TYR A 151 54.07 -46.28 -8.33
N ASN A 152 54.22 -46.73 -7.09
CA ASN A 152 55.34 -47.58 -6.65
C ASN A 152 54.96 -49.06 -6.42
N ILE A 153 54.09 -49.62 -7.27
CA ILE A 153 53.77 -51.06 -7.24
C ILE A 153 55.06 -51.90 -7.34
N ASP A 154 55.14 -52.94 -6.51
CA ASP A 154 56.27 -53.88 -6.40
C ASP A 154 57.63 -53.22 -6.08
N ASN A 155 57.62 -52.04 -5.44
CA ASN A 155 58.83 -51.27 -5.13
C ASN A 155 59.70 -50.99 -6.38
N LYS A 156 59.04 -50.70 -7.50
CA LYS A 156 59.69 -50.45 -8.81
C LYS A 156 60.74 -49.33 -8.75
N PHE A 157 60.57 -48.36 -7.86
CA PHE A 157 61.49 -47.24 -7.70
C PHE A 157 62.69 -47.54 -6.79
N GLY A 158 62.66 -48.61 -6.00
CA GLY A 158 63.78 -49.02 -5.14
C GLY A 158 64.36 -47.86 -4.33
N SER A 159 65.68 -47.66 -4.40
CA SER A 159 66.36 -46.58 -3.68
C SER A 159 66.19 -45.18 -4.29
N PHE A 160 65.54 -45.04 -5.46
CA PHE A 160 65.25 -43.72 -6.02
C PHE A 160 64.17 -42.97 -5.25
N VAL A 161 63.35 -43.70 -4.47
CA VAL A 161 62.31 -43.14 -3.61
C VAL A 161 62.89 -42.11 -2.63
N ASP A 162 64.10 -42.34 -2.11
CA ASP A 162 64.77 -41.43 -1.16
C ASP A 162 65.16 -40.07 -1.76
N TYR A 163 65.04 -39.90 -3.08
CA TYR A 163 65.37 -38.67 -3.80
C TYR A 163 64.12 -37.92 -4.32
N ILE A 164 62.93 -38.43 -4.05
CA ILE A 164 61.67 -37.78 -4.44
C ILE A 164 61.31 -36.72 -3.40
N ASP A 165 61.02 -35.52 -3.88
CA ASP A 165 60.50 -34.42 -3.07
C ASP A 165 58.97 -34.58 -2.95
N PHE A 166 58.54 -35.31 -1.92
CA PHE A 166 57.12 -35.63 -1.73
C PHE A 166 56.30 -34.42 -1.32
N GLU A 167 56.87 -33.49 -0.55
CA GLU A 167 56.22 -32.23 -0.18
C GLU A 167 55.80 -31.43 -1.42
N ARG A 168 56.73 -31.18 -2.36
CA ARG A 168 56.39 -30.46 -3.60
C ARG A 168 55.44 -31.25 -4.49
N TYR A 169 55.60 -32.58 -4.55
CA TYR A 169 54.68 -33.41 -5.32
C TYR A 169 53.26 -33.36 -4.78
N GLY A 170 53.09 -33.43 -3.45
CA GLY A 170 51.78 -33.31 -2.81
C GLY A 170 51.16 -31.92 -2.97
N GLU A 171 51.96 -30.86 -2.86
CA GLU A 171 51.50 -29.48 -3.13
C GLU A 171 50.97 -29.35 -4.58
N ASP A 172 51.73 -29.85 -5.55
CA ASP A 172 51.29 -29.88 -6.95
C ASP A 172 50.02 -30.72 -7.14
N CYS A 173 49.90 -31.89 -6.47
CA CYS A 173 48.68 -32.69 -6.48
C CYS A 173 47.48 -31.88 -5.97
N ALA A 174 47.61 -31.23 -4.82
CA ALA A 174 46.53 -30.46 -4.22
C ALA A 174 46.04 -29.31 -5.10
N ILE A 175 46.98 -28.57 -5.70
CA ILE A 175 46.64 -27.48 -6.65
C ILE A 175 45.88 -28.03 -7.87
N ASN A 176 46.31 -29.17 -8.41
CA ASN A 176 45.71 -29.72 -9.63
C ASN A 176 44.31 -30.31 -9.41
N GLU A 177 44.02 -30.82 -8.22
CA GLU A 177 42.72 -31.40 -7.88
C GLU A 177 41.81 -30.48 -7.07
N GLY A 178 42.27 -29.26 -6.75
CA GLY A 178 41.51 -28.30 -5.97
C GLY A 178 41.28 -28.73 -4.52
N GLY A 179 42.24 -29.46 -3.94
CA GLY A 179 42.14 -29.94 -2.57
C GLY A 179 42.74 -29.00 -1.53
N THR A 180 42.28 -29.15 -0.30
CA THR A 180 42.60 -28.29 0.84
C THR A 180 43.04 -29.12 2.03
N LEU A 181 44.13 -28.69 2.70
CA LEU A 181 44.52 -29.20 4.00
C LEU A 181 43.71 -28.50 5.09
N THR A 182 43.06 -29.29 5.94
CA THR A 182 42.34 -28.83 7.14
C THR A 182 42.99 -29.40 8.40
N ASP A 183 42.58 -28.92 9.58
CA ASP A 183 43.05 -29.48 10.85
C ASP A 183 42.65 -30.96 11.03
N ALA A 184 41.57 -31.38 10.37
CA ALA A 184 41.05 -32.75 10.41
C ALA A 184 41.79 -33.70 9.46
N GLY A 185 42.22 -33.22 8.29
CA GLY A 185 42.89 -34.02 7.28
C GLY A 185 42.92 -33.31 5.94
N TYR A 186 43.05 -34.08 4.86
CA TYR A 186 43.02 -33.54 3.51
C TYR A 186 41.66 -33.78 2.86
N ILE A 187 41.12 -32.76 2.20
CA ILE A 187 39.86 -32.81 1.46
C ILE A 187 40.07 -32.44 0.01
N ARG A 188 39.33 -33.08 -0.89
CA ARG A 188 39.28 -32.70 -2.30
C ARG A 188 37.89 -32.96 -2.89
N PRO A 189 37.46 -32.16 -3.88
CA PRO A 189 36.25 -32.48 -4.64
C PRO A 189 36.47 -33.74 -5.48
N THR A 190 35.47 -34.60 -5.58
CA THR A 190 35.49 -35.76 -6.48
C THR A 190 35.28 -35.36 -7.94
N GLY A 191 34.72 -34.16 -8.17
CA GLY A 191 34.29 -33.66 -9.47
C GLY A 191 32.84 -34.02 -9.81
N ASP A 192 32.13 -34.69 -8.90
CA ASP A 192 30.69 -34.88 -9.00
C ASP A 192 29.95 -33.56 -8.81
N SER A 193 28.75 -33.47 -9.37
CA SER A 193 27.95 -32.25 -9.32
C SER A 193 27.19 -32.18 -8.00
N TRP A 194 27.18 -30.99 -7.39
CA TRP A 194 26.31 -30.70 -6.26
C TRP A 194 24.84 -30.92 -6.62
N ASN A 195 24.16 -31.74 -5.82
CA ASN A 195 22.75 -32.03 -6.00
C ASN A 195 21.94 -31.34 -4.90
N ARG A 196 20.91 -30.60 -5.33
CA ARG A 196 19.94 -29.99 -4.40
C ARG A 196 18.86 -31.02 -4.07
N TYR A 197 19.04 -31.71 -2.94
CA TYR A 197 18.09 -32.67 -2.39
C TYR A 197 17.03 -32.02 -1.51
N PHE A 198 17.38 -30.89 -0.90
CA PHE A 198 16.51 -30.06 -0.09
C PHE A 198 16.30 -28.72 -0.80
N ASP A 199 15.07 -28.44 -1.21
CA ASP A 199 14.74 -27.23 -1.96
C ASP A 199 14.48 -26.01 -1.08
N GLY A 200 14.36 -26.21 0.24
CA GLY A 200 14.07 -25.17 1.22
C GLY A 200 12.60 -25.08 1.62
N THR A 201 11.72 -25.89 1.02
CA THR A 201 10.30 -25.95 1.37
C THR A 201 10.07 -26.82 2.61
N LEU A 202 8.94 -26.59 3.28
CA LEU A 202 8.50 -27.46 4.38
C LEU A 202 8.16 -28.87 3.89
N GLU A 203 7.74 -29.02 2.62
CA GLU A 203 7.35 -30.31 2.03
C GLU A 203 8.50 -31.32 2.03
N ASP A 204 9.72 -30.86 1.83
CA ASP A 204 10.94 -31.68 1.86
C ASP A 204 11.33 -32.12 3.27
N ILE A 205 10.79 -31.49 4.33
CA ILE A 205 11.03 -31.88 5.71
C ILE A 205 10.05 -33.01 6.10
N PRO A 206 10.51 -34.20 6.49
CA PRO A 206 9.62 -35.26 6.99
C PRO A 206 8.81 -34.80 8.22
N ASP A 207 7.56 -35.24 8.33
CA ASP A 207 6.62 -34.79 9.36
C ASP A 207 7.16 -34.94 10.79
N GLU A 208 7.93 -35.99 11.05
CA GLU A 208 8.52 -36.25 12.38
C GLU A 208 9.52 -35.19 12.83
N TYR A 209 10.04 -34.36 11.91
CA TYR A 209 10.96 -33.26 12.20
C TYR A 209 10.29 -31.88 12.14
N ARG A 210 9.00 -31.80 11.83
CA ARG A 210 8.22 -30.55 11.86
C ARG A 210 7.72 -30.30 13.29
N VAL A 211 8.39 -29.41 14.01
CA VAL A 211 8.18 -29.10 15.42
C VAL A 211 7.34 -27.86 15.68
N THR A 212 7.18 -26.98 14.69
CA THR A 212 6.29 -25.83 14.79
C THR A 212 4.83 -26.16 14.46
N GLY A 213 4.58 -27.39 13.99
CA GLY A 213 3.29 -27.95 13.63
C GLY A 213 3.41 -28.73 12.32
N SER A 214 2.99 -30.01 12.31
CA SER A 214 2.93 -30.81 11.08
C SER A 214 2.01 -30.14 10.04
N GLY A 215 2.43 -30.13 8.78
CA GLY A 215 1.67 -29.57 7.65
C GLY A 215 0.33 -30.27 7.35
N GLU A 216 -0.27 -31.02 8.28
CA GLU A 216 -1.68 -31.39 8.26
C GLU A 216 -2.47 -30.43 9.17
N GLU A 217 -3.03 -29.39 8.55
CA GLU A 217 -4.21 -28.65 9.02
C GLU A 217 -4.35 -28.47 10.54
N LEU A 218 -3.76 -27.40 11.07
CA LEU A 218 -4.51 -26.22 11.49
C LEU A 218 -3.57 -24.99 11.57
N GLU A 219 -2.82 -24.71 10.51
CA GLU A 219 -2.97 -23.34 10.03
C GLU A 219 -4.42 -23.29 9.51
N PRO A 220 -5.32 -22.42 10.01
CA PRO A 220 -6.39 -22.02 9.11
C PRO A 220 -5.65 -21.59 7.84
N PRO A 221 -5.98 -22.14 6.65
CA PRO A 221 -5.33 -21.67 5.43
C PRO A 221 -5.40 -20.17 5.51
N SER A 222 -4.28 -19.44 5.40
CA SER A 222 -4.33 -17.98 5.57
C SER A 222 -5.40 -17.49 4.60
N THR A 223 -6.60 -17.23 5.11
CA THR A 223 -7.76 -17.18 4.25
C THR A 223 -7.70 -15.81 3.67
N ILE A 224 -7.52 -15.76 2.36
CA ILE A 224 -7.57 -14.49 1.68
C ILE A 224 -9.03 -14.18 1.42
N THR A 225 -9.43 -12.99 1.86
CA THR A 225 -10.73 -12.44 1.52
C THR A 225 -10.63 -11.88 0.11
N VAL A 226 -11.25 -12.58 -0.84
CA VAL A 226 -11.22 -12.22 -2.27
C VAL A 226 -12.61 -11.81 -2.74
N LEU A 227 -12.66 -11.08 -3.85
CA LEU A 227 -13.90 -10.83 -4.56
C LEU A 227 -14.02 -11.80 -5.73
N VAL A 228 -15.03 -12.66 -5.71
CA VAL A 228 -15.32 -13.58 -6.82
C VAL A 228 -16.26 -12.90 -7.80
N VAL A 229 -15.87 -12.85 -9.07
CA VAL A 229 -16.69 -12.27 -10.15
C VAL A 229 -16.97 -13.34 -11.19
N GLU A 230 -18.19 -13.88 -11.14
CA GLU A 230 -18.67 -14.87 -12.11
C GLU A 230 -19.39 -14.19 -13.29
N PRO A 231 -19.34 -14.79 -14.49
CA PRO A 231 -20.10 -14.32 -15.66
C PRO A 231 -21.60 -14.22 -15.36
N ASP A 232 -22.25 -13.18 -15.88
CA ASP A 232 -23.69 -12.91 -15.72
C ASP A 232 -24.19 -12.78 -14.26
N LYS A 233 -23.29 -12.70 -13.27
CA LYS A 233 -23.63 -12.62 -11.84
C LYS A 233 -23.02 -11.39 -11.17
N LYS A 234 -23.63 -10.99 -10.04
CA LYS A 234 -23.06 -9.95 -9.17
C LYS A 234 -21.84 -10.50 -8.44
N PRO A 235 -20.83 -9.67 -8.17
CA PRO A 235 -19.65 -10.09 -7.45
C PRO A 235 -20.01 -10.36 -5.99
N TYR A 236 -19.29 -11.25 -5.35
CA TYR A 236 -19.50 -11.56 -3.94
C TYR A 236 -18.17 -11.85 -3.25
N VAL A 237 -18.12 -11.52 -1.96
CA VAL A 237 -16.96 -11.79 -1.12
C VAL A 237 -16.92 -13.26 -0.78
N LYS A 238 -15.73 -13.86 -0.90
CA LYS A 238 -15.49 -15.23 -0.49
C LYS A 238 -14.15 -15.29 0.21
N GLU A 239 -14.10 -16.01 1.33
CA GLU A 239 -12.84 -16.42 1.94
C GLU A 239 -12.41 -17.73 1.28
N ILE A 240 -11.21 -17.73 0.72
CA ILE A 240 -10.60 -18.91 0.12
C ILE A 240 -9.21 -19.11 0.71
N PRO A 241 -8.68 -20.35 0.68
CA PRO A 241 -7.27 -20.55 0.97
C PRO A 241 -6.39 -19.74 0.00
N SER A 242 -5.29 -19.19 0.49
CA SER A 242 -4.29 -18.47 -0.32
C SER A 242 -3.49 -19.37 -1.29
N SER A 243 -3.73 -20.68 -1.29
CA SER A 243 -2.96 -21.63 -2.09
C SER A 243 -3.22 -21.49 -3.59
N LEU A 244 -2.20 -21.83 -4.39
CA LEU A 244 -2.29 -21.80 -5.86
C LEU A 244 -3.42 -22.70 -6.38
N GLU A 245 -3.59 -23.89 -5.78
CA GLU A 245 -4.65 -24.83 -6.17
C GLU A 245 -6.04 -24.26 -5.91
N SER A 246 -6.19 -23.49 -4.83
CA SER A 246 -7.46 -22.84 -4.48
C SER A 246 -7.81 -21.76 -5.49
N LEU A 247 -6.83 -20.93 -5.89
CA LEU A 247 -7.00 -19.94 -6.95
C LEU A 247 -7.34 -20.59 -8.29
N GLN A 248 -6.59 -21.62 -8.70
CA GLN A 248 -6.83 -22.38 -9.94
C GLN A 248 -8.21 -23.05 -9.96
N HIS A 249 -8.64 -23.61 -8.82
CA HIS A 249 -9.96 -24.23 -8.69
C HIS A 249 -11.09 -23.21 -8.87
N GLU A 250 -10.94 -22.00 -8.30
CA GLU A 250 -11.96 -20.94 -8.40
C GLU A 250 -12.07 -20.33 -9.81
N VAL A 251 -10.95 -20.13 -10.51
CA VAL A 251 -10.97 -19.61 -11.90
C VAL A 251 -11.16 -20.69 -12.97
N GLY A 252 -11.01 -21.96 -12.58
CA GLY A 252 -11.29 -23.13 -13.42
C GLY A 252 -10.18 -23.50 -14.41
N GLY A 253 -8.91 -23.32 -14.04
CA GLY A 253 -7.75 -23.63 -14.87
C GLY A 253 -6.47 -22.97 -14.35
N ASP A 254 -5.41 -23.01 -15.15
CA ASP A 254 -4.15 -22.30 -14.85
C ASP A 254 -4.41 -20.79 -14.76
N ILE A 255 -3.73 -20.15 -13.81
CA ILE A 255 -4.00 -18.75 -13.47
C ILE A 255 -3.08 -17.80 -14.21
N GLU A 256 -3.64 -16.66 -14.60
CA GLU A 256 -2.93 -15.46 -15.05
C GLU A 256 -3.29 -14.32 -14.11
N ALA A 257 -2.29 -13.56 -13.66
CA ALA A 257 -2.47 -12.37 -12.85
C ALA A 257 -2.29 -11.11 -13.69
N VAL A 258 -3.30 -10.24 -13.69
CA VAL A 258 -3.31 -8.96 -14.39
C VAL A 258 -3.39 -7.83 -13.37
N TYR A 259 -2.68 -6.74 -13.61
CA TYR A 259 -2.56 -5.59 -12.71
C TYR A 259 -3.12 -4.33 -13.38
N PRO A 260 -4.45 -4.23 -13.56
CA PRO A 260 -5.06 -3.12 -14.29
C PRO A 260 -5.27 -1.85 -13.45
N PHE A 261 -4.89 -1.87 -12.17
CA PHE A 261 -5.18 -0.83 -11.19
C PHE A 261 -3.90 -0.29 -10.55
N GLU A 262 -3.91 0.96 -10.11
CA GLU A 262 -2.81 1.59 -9.34
C GLU A 262 -2.81 1.12 -7.87
N GLU A 263 -3.97 0.73 -7.35
CA GLU A 263 -4.08 0.08 -6.04
C GLU A 263 -3.34 -1.27 -6.02
N PRO A 264 -2.81 -1.71 -4.85
CA PRO A 264 -2.08 -2.97 -4.72
C PRO A 264 -3.04 -4.18 -4.79
N VAL A 265 -3.57 -4.42 -5.98
CA VAL A 265 -4.62 -5.40 -6.29
C VAL A 265 -4.31 -6.10 -7.61
N ALA A 266 -4.56 -7.40 -7.66
CA ALA A 266 -4.48 -8.20 -8.88
C ALA A 266 -5.83 -8.82 -9.24
N ILE A 267 -6.09 -8.90 -10.54
CA ILE A 267 -7.11 -9.77 -11.12
C ILE A 267 -6.46 -11.11 -11.44
N VAL A 268 -6.93 -12.17 -10.80
CA VAL A 268 -6.53 -13.55 -11.08
C VAL A 268 -7.61 -14.19 -11.94
N CYS A 269 -7.28 -14.59 -13.16
CA CYS A 269 -8.20 -15.22 -14.11
C CYS A 269 -7.60 -16.46 -14.77
N ASN A 270 -8.41 -17.18 -15.52
CA ASN A 270 -7.96 -18.35 -16.27
C ASN A 270 -7.14 -17.95 -17.51
N GLU A 271 -5.85 -18.33 -17.55
CA GLU A 271 -4.90 -17.99 -18.63
C GLU A 271 -5.43 -18.44 -20.01
N GLU A 272 -6.05 -19.62 -20.06
CA GLU A 272 -6.59 -20.17 -21.31
C GLU A 272 -8.07 -19.83 -21.52
N GLY A 273 -8.69 -19.00 -20.67
CA GLY A 273 -10.14 -18.81 -20.64
C GLY A 273 -10.73 -18.36 -21.98
N LYS A 274 -10.06 -17.42 -22.67
CA LYS A 274 -10.46 -16.94 -24.01
C LYS A 274 -10.29 -18.02 -25.08
N MET A 275 -9.19 -18.77 -25.01
CA MET A 275 -8.85 -19.83 -25.97
C MET A 275 -9.80 -21.03 -25.84
N ASN A 276 -10.23 -21.33 -24.61
CA ASN A 276 -11.18 -22.37 -24.28
C ASN A 276 -12.65 -21.94 -24.49
N GLY A 277 -12.88 -20.69 -24.91
CA GLY A 277 -14.21 -20.19 -25.23
C GLY A 277 -15.10 -19.98 -24.00
N LEU A 278 -14.52 -19.69 -22.84
CA LEU A 278 -15.28 -19.32 -21.65
C LEU A 278 -16.08 -18.03 -21.91
N PRO A 279 -17.26 -17.88 -21.26
CA PRO A 279 -18.07 -16.68 -21.42
C PRO A 279 -17.30 -15.42 -20.99
N LEU A 280 -17.40 -14.37 -21.80
CA LEU A 280 -16.84 -13.06 -21.46
C LEU A 280 -17.54 -12.49 -20.23
N ASN A 281 -16.80 -11.86 -19.33
CA ASN A 281 -17.28 -11.47 -18.01
C ASN A 281 -17.24 -9.96 -17.79
N ARG A 282 -16.03 -9.36 -17.74
CA ARG A 282 -15.81 -7.93 -17.49
C ARG A 282 -14.79 -7.34 -18.44
N ALA A 283 -15.04 -6.11 -18.89
CA ALA A 283 -14.02 -5.32 -19.58
C ALA A 283 -13.02 -4.74 -18.58
N LEU A 284 -11.74 -4.72 -18.98
CA LEU A 284 -10.69 -3.92 -18.37
C LEU A 284 -10.50 -2.66 -19.21
N ARG A 285 -10.37 -1.52 -18.54
CA ARG A 285 -10.32 -0.19 -19.15
C ARG A 285 -9.02 0.51 -18.78
N ASP A 286 -8.51 1.32 -19.70
CA ASP A 286 -7.38 2.20 -19.42
C ASP A 286 -7.83 3.51 -18.73
N ASP A 287 -6.88 4.38 -18.40
CA ASP A 287 -7.13 5.69 -17.76
C ASP A 287 -8.07 6.61 -18.57
N SER A 288 -8.25 6.34 -19.86
CA SER A 288 -9.16 7.08 -20.74
C SER A 288 -10.58 6.48 -20.79
N GLY A 289 -10.79 5.34 -20.14
CA GLY A 289 -12.06 4.60 -20.08
C GLY A 289 -12.31 3.67 -21.28
N GLU A 290 -11.34 3.55 -22.20
CA GLU A 290 -11.43 2.69 -23.37
C GLU A 290 -11.11 1.23 -23.01
N ILE A 291 -11.84 0.28 -23.61
CA ILE A 291 -11.67 -1.15 -23.33
C ILE A 291 -10.42 -1.65 -24.04
N TYR A 292 -9.42 -2.08 -23.27
CA TYR A 292 -8.20 -2.68 -23.84
C TYR A 292 -8.22 -4.21 -23.77
N ASP A 293 -8.94 -4.79 -22.79
CA ASP A 293 -9.09 -6.24 -22.68
C ASP A 293 -10.44 -6.66 -22.06
N ILE A 294 -10.82 -7.94 -22.20
CA ILE A 294 -12.03 -8.53 -21.62
C ILE A 294 -11.69 -9.85 -20.96
N VAL A 295 -11.97 -9.98 -19.66
CA VAL A 295 -11.74 -11.21 -18.91
C VAL A 295 -12.77 -12.28 -19.31
N ALA A 296 -12.33 -13.52 -19.52
CA ALA A 296 -13.18 -14.65 -19.86
C ALA A 296 -13.24 -15.67 -18.72
N GLY A 297 -14.44 -16.12 -18.36
CA GLY A 297 -14.67 -17.01 -17.22
C GLY A 297 -14.77 -16.28 -15.89
N THR A 298 -14.79 -17.05 -14.80
CA THR A 298 -14.74 -16.52 -13.43
C THR A 298 -13.36 -15.96 -13.16
N PHE A 299 -13.30 -14.80 -12.51
CA PHE A 299 -12.03 -14.23 -12.03
C PHE A 299 -12.16 -13.79 -10.57
N LEU A 300 -11.01 -13.65 -9.93
CA LEU A 300 -10.87 -13.19 -8.55
C LEU A 300 -10.19 -11.83 -8.54
N VAL A 301 -10.61 -10.97 -7.61
CA VAL A 301 -9.86 -9.78 -7.22
C VAL A 301 -9.20 -10.06 -5.89
N THR A 302 -7.88 -9.90 -5.84
CA THR A 302 -7.03 -10.25 -4.69
C THR A 302 -6.17 -9.05 -4.29
N GLY A 303 -5.86 -8.90 -3.00
CA GLY A 303 -4.88 -7.91 -2.55
C GLY A 303 -3.46 -8.38 -2.90
N LEU A 304 -2.50 -7.46 -2.90
CA LEU A 304 -1.08 -7.78 -3.07
C LEU A 304 -0.34 -7.61 -1.75
N THR A 305 0.54 -8.57 -1.45
CA THR A 305 1.56 -8.50 -0.40
C THR A 305 2.93 -8.39 -1.07
N GLU A 306 4.03 -8.38 -0.29
CA GLU A 306 5.38 -8.24 -0.86
C GLU A 306 5.72 -9.36 -1.85
N ASP A 307 5.32 -10.61 -1.56
CA ASP A 307 5.68 -11.78 -2.36
C ASP A 307 4.49 -12.71 -2.73
N SER A 308 3.25 -12.38 -2.35
CA SER A 308 2.08 -13.25 -2.58
C SER A 308 0.72 -12.52 -2.70
N PHE A 309 -0.34 -13.25 -3.05
CA PHE A 309 -1.72 -12.76 -3.01
C PHE A 309 -2.22 -12.66 -1.57
N GLY A 310 -2.83 -11.54 -1.23
CA GLY A 310 -3.35 -11.21 0.08
C GLY A 310 -4.86 -10.97 0.12
N SER A 311 -5.38 -10.78 1.33
CA SER A 311 -6.75 -10.32 1.54
C SER A 311 -6.95 -8.91 1.00
N LEU A 312 -8.11 -8.67 0.37
CA LEU A 312 -8.55 -7.32 0.10
C LEU A 312 -8.94 -6.61 1.41
N SER A 313 -8.48 -5.37 1.59
CA SER A 313 -8.95 -4.55 2.70
C SER A 313 -10.46 -4.26 2.57
N PRO A 314 -11.17 -3.94 3.67
CA PRO A 314 -12.59 -3.62 3.62
C PRO A 314 -12.95 -2.49 2.65
N ASP A 315 -12.04 -1.53 2.46
CA ASP A 315 -12.25 -0.39 1.57
C ASP A 315 -12.09 -0.80 0.10
N LEU A 316 -11.05 -1.59 -0.22
CA LEU A 316 -10.87 -2.15 -1.55
C LEU A 316 -12.01 -3.12 -1.92
N LEU A 317 -12.50 -3.92 -0.97
CA LEU A 317 -13.68 -4.77 -1.17
C LEU A 317 -14.91 -3.96 -1.58
N ARG A 318 -15.16 -2.83 -0.90
CA ARG A 318 -16.31 -1.95 -1.22
C ARG A 318 -16.14 -1.29 -2.60
N GLN A 319 -14.94 -0.83 -2.90
CA GLN A 319 -14.59 -0.24 -4.20
C GLN A 319 -14.84 -1.25 -5.33
N PHE A 320 -14.22 -2.44 -5.28
CA PHE A 320 -14.34 -3.43 -6.35
C PHE A 320 -15.70 -4.13 -6.39
N MET A 321 -16.42 -4.25 -5.27
CA MET A 321 -17.83 -4.65 -5.29
C MET A 321 -18.70 -3.65 -6.06
N THR A 322 -18.37 -2.36 -6.00
CA THR A 322 -19.10 -1.31 -6.71
C THR A 322 -18.70 -1.29 -8.19
N GLU A 323 -17.41 -1.37 -8.48
CA GLU A 323 -16.84 -1.42 -9.84
C GLU A 323 -17.43 -2.59 -10.64
N PHE A 324 -17.37 -3.80 -10.07
CA PHE A 324 -17.83 -5.01 -10.76
C PHE A 324 -19.30 -5.35 -10.51
N LYS A 325 -20.10 -4.44 -9.97
CA LYS A 325 -21.48 -4.69 -9.52
C LYS A 325 -22.41 -5.22 -10.62
N MET A 326 -22.27 -4.74 -11.86
CA MET A 326 -23.27 -4.88 -12.91
C MET A 326 -22.80 -5.77 -14.07
N PRO A 327 -23.29 -7.02 -14.24
CA PRO A 327 -22.87 -7.94 -15.31
C PRO A 327 -22.83 -7.26 -16.69
N GLU A 328 -21.87 -7.61 -17.56
CA GLU A 328 -21.62 -6.91 -18.83
C GLU A 328 -21.80 -7.88 -19.99
N GLN A 329 -22.43 -7.40 -21.07
CA GLN A 329 -22.46 -8.09 -22.35
C GLN A 329 -21.66 -7.32 -23.38
N PHE A 330 -20.95 -8.05 -24.24
CA PHE A 330 -20.05 -7.46 -25.22
C PHE A 330 -20.65 -7.57 -26.62
N ALA A 331 -20.70 -6.46 -27.33
CA ALA A 331 -21.13 -6.41 -28.72
C ALA A 331 -20.04 -5.74 -29.58
N LYS A 332 -19.78 -6.30 -30.76
CA LYS A 332 -18.91 -5.67 -31.74
C LYS A 332 -19.74 -4.77 -32.66
N ILE A 333 -19.52 -3.46 -32.60
CA ILE A 333 -20.17 -2.47 -33.45
C ILE A 333 -19.11 -1.85 -34.36
N GLY A 334 -19.06 -2.32 -35.61
CA GLY A 334 -18.00 -1.97 -36.54
C GLY A 334 -16.65 -2.51 -36.05
N ASP A 335 -15.68 -1.62 -35.87
CA ASP A 335 -14.33 -1.96 -35.38
C ASP A 335 -14.17 -1.77 -33.86
N ARG A 336 -15.23 -1.34 -33.15
CA ARG A 336 -15.19 -1.13 -31.69
C ARG A 336 -15.97 -2.21 -30.95
N ILE A 337 -15.46 -2.61 -29.79
CA ILE A 337 -16.17 -3.46 -28.84
C ILE A 337 -16.84 -2.53 -27.83
N VAL A 338 -18.12 -2.76 -27.55
CA VAL A 338 -18.87 -2.04 -26.52
C VAL A 338 -19.29 -3.01 -25.43
N ALA A 339 -19.13 -2.60 -24.17
CA ALA A 339 -19.65 -3.30 -23.00
C ALA A 339 -21.01 -2.69 -22.62
N ILE A 340 -22.04 -3.53 -22.51
CA ILE A 340 -23.42 -3.15 -22.21
C ILE A 340 -23.75 -3.70 -20.82
N PRO A 341 -23.94 -2.86 -19.79
CA PRO A 341 -24.30 -3.32 -18.45
C PRO A 341 -25.72 -3.91 -18.41
N MET A 342 -25.87 -5.05 -17.74
CA MET A 342 -27.09 -5.83 -17.58
C MET A 342 -27.87 -5.33 -16.37
N ILE A 343 -28.75 -4.36 -16.60
CA ILE A 343 -29.62 -3.76 -15.57
C ILE A 343 -30.86 -4.64 -15.37
N SER A 344 -31.17 -5.06 -14.13
CA SER A 344 -32.42 -5.79 -13.84
C SER A 344 -33.65 -4.89 -14.06
N GLU A 345 -34.85 -5.43 -14.29
CA GLU A 345 -36.08 -4.59 -14.43
C GLU A 345 -36.38 -3.75 -13.18
N GLU A 346 -35.98 -4.22 -11.99
CA GLU A 346 -36.06 -3.45 -10.75
C GLU A 346 -35.02 -2.33 -10.71
N GLN A 347 -33.81 -2.58 -11.22
CA GLN A 347 -32.81 -1.55 -11.41
C GLN A 347 -33.15 -0.63 -12.58
N GLN A 348 -33.89 -1.00 -13.62
CA GLN A 348 -34.41 0.01 -14.57
C GLN A 348 -35.36 0.98 -13.89
N LYS A 349 -36.16 0.52 -12.92
CA LYS A 349 -36.96 1.42 -12.08
C LYS A 349 -36.08 2.21 -11.11
N GLN A 350 -35.06 1.57 -10.53
CA GLN A 350 -34.16 2.16 -9.55
C GLN A 350 -33.14 3.12 -10.15
N THR A 351 -32.67 2.92 -11.37
CA THR A 351 -31.77 3.76 -12.16
C THR A 351 -32.53 4.93 -12.75
N VAL A 352 -33.80 4.75 -13.13
CA VAL A 352 -34.73 5.87 -13.39
C VAL A 352 -35.10 6.62 -12.09
N LEU A 353 -34.96 5.99 -10.93
CA LEU A 353 -35.11 6.59 -9.60
C LEU A 353 -33.79 7.18 -9.06
N GLU A 354 -32.62 6.67 -9.46
CA GLU A 354 -31.26 7.09 -9.05
C GLU A 354 -30.79 8.22 -9.95
N GLU A 355 -31.11 8.22 -11.24
CA GLU A 355 -31.09 9.44 -12.08
C GLU A 355 -32.06 10.51 -11.55
N LYS A 356 -33.00 10.14 -10.67
CA LYS A 356 -33.87 11.06 -9.92
C LYS A 356 -33.48 11.22 -8.44
N SER A 357 -32.53 10.46 -7.89
CA SER A 357 -32.12 10.47 -6.48
C SER A 357 -30.66 10.85 -6.27
N SER A 358 -29.88 11.01 -7.34
CA SER A 358 -28.61 11.71 -7.35
C SER A 358 -28.78 13.23 -7.30
N ILE A 359 -30.02 13.71 -7.23
CA ILE A 359 -30.33 15.11 -6.99
C ILE A 359 -30.73 15.27 -5.53
N VAL A 360 -29.91 16.01 -4.78
CA VAL A 360 -30.26 16.45 -3.42
C VAL A 360 -31.59 17.19 -3.51
N ASN A 361 -32.53 16.82 -2.64
CA ASN A 361 -33.87 17.40 -2.60
C ASN A 361 -34.30 17.62 -1.15
N GLU A 362 -35.46 18.23 -0.94
CA GLU A 362 -35.96 18.61 0.40
C GLU A 362 -36.10 17.45 1.40
N ASN A 363 -36.04 16.19 0.95
CA ASN A 363 -36.15 15.01 1.79
C ASN A 363 -34.84 14.20 1.89
N THR A 364 -33.72 14.74 1.42
CA THR A 364 -32.42 14.06 1.51
C THR A 364 -31.97 14.00 2.98
N SER A 365 -31.65 12.79 3.46
CA SER A 365 -31.17 12.54 4.82
C SER A 365 -30.21 11.35 4.85
N GLY A 366 -29.35 11.25 5.86
CA GLY A 366 -28.36 10.18 5.94
C GLY A 366 -27.23 10.30 4.92
N MET A 367 -27.04 11.48 4.32
CA MET A 367 -26.07 11.69 3.25
C MET A 367 -24.68 11.90 3.84
N ALA A 368 -23.71 11.08 3.43
CA ALA A 368 -22.30 11.36 3.70
C ALA A 368 -21.80 12.43 2.72
N VAL A 369 -21.03 13.40 3.21
CA VAL A 369 -20.45 14.47 2.40
C VAL A 369 -18.94 14.41 2.52
N ASP A 370 -18.25 14.41 1.38
CA ASP A 370 -16.80 14.24 1.36
C ASP A 370 -16.08 15.35 2.16
N GLY A 371 -15.06 14.94 2.92
CA GLY A 371 -14.35 15.81 3.85
C GLY A 371 -15.09 16.17 5.15
N HIS A 372 -16.31 15.67 5.39
CA HIS A 372 -17.07 15.92 6.63
C HIS A 372 -17.54 14.62 7.28
N ILE A 373 -17.16 14.42 8.54
CA ILE A 373 -17.49 13.20 9.30
C ILE A 373 -18.98 13.20 9.64
N GLY A 374 -19.61 12.03 9.44
CA GLY A 374 -21.00 11.77 9.80
C GLY A 374 -21.94 11.85 8.61
N THR A 375 -23.23 11.90 8.92
CA THR A 375 -24.29 11.97 7.92
C THR A 375 -25.12 13.22 8.11
N TRP A 376 -25.70 13.71 7.01
CA TRP A 376 -26.34 15.01 6.93
C TRP A 376 -27.72 14.90 6.29
N HIS A 377 -28.62 15.82 6.65
CA HIS A 377 -29.94 15.96 6.04
C HIS A 377 -30.22 17.41 5.63
N THR A 378 -31.06 17.58 4.62
CA THR A 378 -31.43 18.90 4.10
C THR A 378 -32.37 19.61 5.06
N ILE A 379 -32.07 20.87 5.35
CA ILE A 379 -32.92 21.74 6.17
C ILE A 379 -33.42 22.99 5.43
N ASP A 380 -32.73 23.42 4.37
CA ASP A 380 -33.12 24.56 3.54
C ASP A 380 -32.48 24.47 2.13
N HIS A 381 -32.92 25.28 1.18
CA HIS A 381 -32.29 25.40 -0.14
C HIS A 381 -32.33 26.81 -0.73
N LYS A 382 -31.44 27.07 -1.68
CA LYS A 382 -31.37 28.34 -2.40
C LYS A 382 -31.01 28.14 -3.86
N GLU A 383 -31.77 28.78 -4.74
CA GLU A 383 -31.44 28.86 -6.16
C GLU A 383 -30.67 30.15 -6.46
N ILE A 384 -29.53 30.02 -7.15
CA ILE A 384 -28.65 31.12 -7.55
C ILE A 384 -28.22 30.89 -9.00
N ASP A 385 -28.57 31.82 -9.89
CA ASP A 385 -28.18 31.84 -11.31
C ASP A 385 -28.44 30.50 -12.06
N GLY A 386 -29.50 29.79 -11.67
CA GLY A 386 -29.93 28.52 -12.28
C GLY A 386 -29.38 27.26 -11.61
N HIS A 387 -28.57 27.41 -10.56
CA HIS A 387 -28.03 26.31 -9.75
C HIS A 387 -28.75 26.23 -8.40
N THR A 388 -29.04 25.02 -7.93
CA THR A 388 -29.68 24.80 -6.61
C THR A 388 -28.64 24.37 -5.59
N PHE A 389 -28.63 25.04 -4.45
CA PHE A 389 -27.79 24.74 -3.30
C PHE A 389 -28.63 24.30 -2.10
N TRP A 390 -28.13 23.34 -1.34
CA TRP A 390 -28.83 22.74 -0.21
C TRP A 390 -28.06 22.98 1.08
N LEU A 391 -28.74 23.52 2.09
CA LEU A 391 -28.21 23.65 3.43
C LEU A 391 -28.45 22.34 4.19
N MET A 392 -27.37 21.80 4.74
CA MET A 392 -27.32 20.49 5.36
C MET A 392 -27.00 20.62 6.85
N GLU A 393 -27.79 19.94 7.68
CA GLU A 393 -27.57 19.81 9.12
C GLU A 393 -27.07 18.40 9.45
N HIS A 394 -26.19 18.28 10.45
CA HIS A 394 -25.61 17.00 10.83
C HIS A 394 -26.65 16.14 11.59
N ASP A 395 -26.88 14.90 11.17
CA ASP A 395 -27.92 14.03 11.72
C ASP A 395 -27.77 13.73 13.22
N THR A 396 -26.54 13.52 13.69
CA THR A 396 -26.24 13.22 15.10
C THR A 396 -26.11 14.46 15.99
N PHE A 397 -25.43 15.50 15.51
CA PHE A 397 -25.05 16.66 16.31
C PHE A 397 -26.00 17.86 16.13
N GLY A 398 -26.88 17.86 15.12
CA GLY A 398 -27.86 18.92 14.92
C GLY A 398 -27.22 20.31 14.93
N ASP A 399 -27.72 21.17 15.82
CA ASP A 399 -27.28 22.54 16.05
C ASP A 399 -25.92 22.69 16.77
N ASP A 400 -25.39 21.62 17.36
CA ASP A 400 -24.05 21.60 17.95
C ASP A 400 -22.94 21.57 16.87
N ALA A 401 -23.27 21.23 15.62
CA ALA A 401 -22.38 21.27 14.47
C ALA A 401 -22.72 22.44 13.53
N SER A 402 -21.70 23.04 12.91
CA SER A 402 -21.95 24.01 11.83
C SER A 402 -22.57 23.30 10.63
N CYS A 403 -23.59 23.92 10.03
CA CYS A 403 -24.16 23.44 8.78
C CYS A 403 -23.13 23.49 7.64
N ILE A 404 -23.42 22.75 6.57
CA ILE A 404 -22.66 22.79 5.32
C ILE A 404 -23.62 23.04 4.16
N ILE A 405 -23.11 23.53 3.02
CA ILE A 405 -23.87 23.72 1.80
C ILE A 405 -23.32 22.82 0.72
N VAL A 406 -24.21 22.05 0.08
CA VAL A 406 -23.89 21.19 -1.05
C VAL A 406 -24.63 21.64 -2.30
N ASP A 407 -24.15 21.25 -3.48
CA ASP A 407 -24.84 21.49 -4.74
C ASP A 407 -25.97 20.48 -4.99
N GLU A 408 -26.61 20.55 -6.16
CA GLU A 408 -27.68 19.63 -6.56
C GLU A 408 -27.22 18.17 -6.63
N ARG A 409 -25.91 17.88 -6.74
CA ARG A 409 -25.34 16.54 -6.83
C ARG A 409 -24.85 16.02 -5.47
N GLY A 410 -24.84 16.86 -4.45
CA GLY A 410 -24.33 16.54 -3.11
C GLY A 410 -22.84 16.82 -2.94
N GLU A 411 -22.19 17.51 -3.87
CA GLU A 411 -20.81 17.95 -3.72
C GLU A 411 -20.73 19.12 -2.73
N LEU A 412 -19.74 19.10 -1.84
CA LEU A 412 -19.52 20.17 -0.88
C LEU A 412 -19.15 21.49 -1.58
N VAL A 413 -19.88 22.56 -1.28
CA VAL A 413 -19.64 23.90 -1.83
C VAL A 413 -19.10 24.85 -0.77
N LEU A 414 -19.75 24.91 0.40
CA LEU A 414 -19.31 25.73 1.54
C LEU A 414 -19.41 24.93 2.85
N SER A 415 -18.46 25.16 3.74
CA SER A 415 -18.43 24.59 5.09
C SER A 415 -18.58 25.70 6.15
N HIS A 416 -18.74 25.29 7.41
CA HIS A 416 -18.77 26.20 8.57
C HIS A 416 -19.89 27.26 8.52
N ILE A 417 -21.09 26.87 8.08
CA ILE A 417 -22.26 27.74 7.97
C ILE A 417 -23.02 27.75 9.30
N TYR A 418 -23.13 28.93 9.93
CA TYR A 418 -23.85 29.09 11.20
C TYR A 418 -25.23 29.74 11.02
N ASP A 419 -25.34 30.67 10.06
CA ASP A 419 -26.55 31.48 9.83
C ASP A 419 -27.25 31.13 8.51
N GLY A 420 -27.10 29.89 8.03
CA GLY A 420 -27.72 29.40 6.80
C GLY A 420 -27.33 30.22 5.55
N PHE A 421 -28.30 30.52 4.68
CA PHE A 421 -28.10 31.35 3.49
C PHE A 421 -28.14 32.85 3.81
N ASP A 422 -27.25 33.31 4.69
CA ASP A 422 -27.06 34.73 4.95
C ASP A 422 -26.46 35.47 3.73
N GLU A 423 -26.39 36.79 3.77
CA GLU A 423 -25.87 37.60 2.66
C GLU A 423 -24.42 37.20 2.28
N THR A 424 -23.62 36.78 3.28
CA THR A 424 -22.25 36.33 3.08
C THR A 424 -22.20 35.02 2.29
N ALA A 425 -22.91 33.99 2.75
CA ALA A 425 -22.97 32.68 2.10
C ALA A 425 -23.53 32.80 0.68
N VAL A 426 -24.61 33.56 0.49
CA VAL A 426 -25.19 33.79 -0.84
C VAL A 426 -24.20 34.45 -1.80
N ASN A 427 -23.39 35.41 -1.33
CA ASN A 427 -22.36 36.04 -2.16
C ASN A 427 -21.23 35.07 -2.53
N LEU A 428 -20.84 34.17 -1.63
CA LEU A 428 -19.84 33.13 -1.92
C LEU A 428 -20.36 32.13 -2.96
N LEU A 429 -21.62 31.69 -2.83
CA LEU A 429 -22.26 30.80 -3.80
C LEU A 429 -22.42 31.45 -5.18
N ARG A 430 -22.75 32.76 -5.25
CA ARG A 430 -22.77 33.50 -6.51
C ARG A 430 -21.41 33.48 -7.20
N GLN A 431 -20.31 33.61 -6.44
CA GLN A 431 -18.97 33.54 -6.99
C GLN A 431 -18.63 32.14 -7.49
N GLU A 432 -19.11 31.09 -6.80
CA GLU A 432 -18.89 29.71 -7.21
C GLU A 432 -19.41 29.44 -8.63
N VAL A 433 -20.65 29.84 -8.91
CA VAL A 433 -21.34 29.60 -10.20
C VAL A 433 -21.09 30.67 -11.24
N MET A 434 -20.30 31.70 -10.91
CA MET A 434 -20.03 32.77 -11.86
C MET A 434 -19.24 32.23 -13.06
N PRO A 435 -19.72 32.42 -14.29
CA PRO A 435 -19.03 31.95 -15.48
C PRO A 435 -17.72 32.71 -15.68
N VAL A 436 -16.65 31.98 -15.98
CA VAL A 436 -15.32 32.55 -16.26
C VAL A 436 -14.97 32.26 -17.71
N GLU A 437 -14.92 33.30 -18.54
CA GLU A 437 -14.63 33.16 -19.98
C GLU A 437 -13.19 32.71 -20.25
N LYS A 438 -12.24 33.10 -19.40
CA LYS A 438 -10.82 32.76 -19.53
C LYS A 438 -10.16 32.63 -18.16
N MET A 439 -9.37 31.57 -17.97
CA MET A 439 -8.59 31.36 -16.75
C MET A 439 -7.41 32.36 -16.65
N PRO A 440 -6.98 32.73 -15.42
CA PRO A 440 -5.78 33.54 -15.22
C PRO A 440 -4.49 32.79 -15.59
N ASP A 441 -4.50 31.46 -15.46
CA ASP A 441 -3.41 30.57 -15.80
C ASP A 441 -3.96 29.28 -16.42
N ASP A 442 -3.51 28.93 -17.61
CA ASP A 442 -3.94 27.72 -18.33
C ASP A 442 -3.15 26.47 -17.87
N SER A 443 -2.10 26.64 -17.04
CA SER A 443 -1.22 25.55 -16.57
C SER A 443 -1.66 24.86 -15.27
N ILE A 444 -2.76 25.32 -14.68
CA ILE A 444 -3.34 24.74 -13.46
C ILE A 444 -4.87 24.85 -13.51
N GLY A 445 -5.54 23.76 -13.18
CA GLY A 445 -7.00 23.69 -13.14
C GLY A 445 -7.57 23.85 -11.73
N ILE A 446 -8.88 24.12 -11.65
CA ILE A 446 -9.63 24.14 -10.37
C ILE A 446 -9.53 22.77 -9.68
N GLU A 447 -9.53 21.68 -10.44
CA GLU A 447 -9.41 20.33 -9.89
C GLU A 447 -8.06 20.08 -9.22
N GLU A 448 -6.97 20.54 -9.82
CA GLU A 448 -5.63 20.45 -9.21
C GLU A 448 -5.54 21.29 -7.93
N MET A 449 -6.22 22.44 -7.87
CA MET A 449 -6.34 23.25 -6.64
C MET A 449 -7.10 22.50 -5.54
N LYS A 450 -8.18 21.80 -5.88
CA LYS A 450 -8.93 20.97 -4.93
C LYS A 450 -8.07 19.81 -4.41
N GLN A 451 -7.34 19.12 -5.29
CA GLN A 451 -6.39 18.06 -4.92
C GLN A 451 -5.23 18.58 -4.05
N TYR A 452 -4.80 19.82 -4.27
CA TYR A 452 -3.82 20.49 -3.42
C TYR A 452 -4.34 20.72 -1.99
N GLY A 453 -5.67 20.72 -1.78
CA GLY A 453 -6.31 20.81 -0.48
C GLY A 453 -7.10 22.11 -0.25
N TYR A 454 -7.16 23.01 -1.24
CA TYR A 454 -7.95 24.24 -1.17
C TYR A 454 -9.28 24.05 -1.91
N LYS A 455 -10.41 24.15 -1.19
CA LYS A 455 -11.70 23.60 -1.65
C LYS A 455 -12.63 24.65 -2.23
N TRP A 456 -12.47 25.92 -1.87
CA TRP A 456 -13.40 26.96 -2.31
C TRP A 456 -13.21 27.32 -3.79
N GLY A 457 -14.21 27.01 -4.62
CA GLY A 457 -14.17 27.23 -6.07
C GLY A 457 -14.39 28.68 -6.51
N GLY A 458 -14.60 29.62 -5.59
CA GLY A 458 -14.53 31.05 -5.85
C GLY A 458 -13.12 31.58 -6.14
N MET A 459 -12.09 30.78 -5.85
CA MET A 459 -10.71 31.04 -6.26
C MET A 459 -10.40 30.49 -7.65
N LEU A 460 -9.69 31.28 -8.45
CA LEU A 460 -9.08 30.80 -9.69
C LEU A 460 -7.58 30.56 -9.47
N PRO A 461 -7.09 29.31 -9.61
CA PRO A 461 -5.71 28.97 -9.33
C PRO A 461 -4.76 29.50 -10.39
N MET A 462 -3.51 29.76 -9.97
CA MET A 462 -2.41 30.16 -10.84
C MET A 462 -1.04 29.82 -10.23
N ARG A 463 -0.03 29.69 -11.10
CA ARG A 463 1.38 29.50 -10.74
C ARG A 463 2.13 30.83 -10.70
N GLU A 464 3.41 30.77 -10.34
CA GLU A 464 4.28 31.93 -10.09
C GLU A 464 4.23 33.01 -11.19
N GLU A 465 4.38 32.61 -12.46
CA GLU A 465 4.46 33.54 -13.58
C GLU A 465 3.16 34.30 -13.80
N ALA A 466 2.02 33.60 -13.77
CA ALA A 466 0.70 34.19 -13.90
C ALA A 466 0.36 35.06 -12.68
N ALA A 467 0.67 34.60 -11.46
CA ALA A 467 0.50 35.38 -10.24
C ALA A 467 1.22 36.74 -10.29
N ALA A 468 2.46 36.77 -10.77
CA ALA A 468 3.23 38.00 -10.90
C ALA A 468 2.62 39.01 -11.90
N GLU A 469 1.92 38.53 -12.94
CA GLU A 469 1.23 39.38 -13.90
C GLU A 469 -0.10 39.87 -13.34
N VAL A 470 -0.91 38.96 -12.78
CA VAL A 470 -2.25 39.25 -12.23
C VAL A 470 -2.16 40.20 -11.03
N MET A 471 -1.09 40.13 -10.22
CA MET A 471 -0.86 41.05 -9.09
C MET A 471 -0.81 42.53 -9.50
N LYS A 472 -0.56 42.84 -10.79
CA LYS A 472 -0.53 44.23 -11.28
C LYS A 472 -1.92 44.88 -11.31
N SER A 473 -2.97 44.08 -11.43
CA SER A 473 -4.35 44.55 -11.59
C SER A 473 -5.31 44.04 -10.52
N CYS A 474 -5.07 42.84 -9.97
CA CYS A 474 -5.94 42.18 -9.01
C CYS A 474 -5.21 41.86 -7.70
N GLN A 475 -5.98 41.66 -6.63
CA GLN A 475 -5.47 41.09 -5.38
C GLN A 475 -5.30 39.58 -5.55
N ILE A 476 -4.14 39.06 -5.13
CA ILE A 476 -3.85 37.64 -5.19
C ILE A 476 -3.54 37.08 -3.80
N TYR A 477 -3.83 35.80 -3.62
CA TYR A 477 -3.72 35.09 -2.36
C TYR A 477 -2.78 33.89 -2.52
N ARG A 478 -1.98 33.60 -1.49
CA ARG A 478 -1.30 32.33 -1.29
C ARG A 478 -2.32 31.33 -0.81
N LEU A 479 -2.48 30.21 -1.51
CA LEU A 479 -3.34 29.13 -1.05
C LEU A 479 -2.48 28.05 -0.40
N TYR A 480 -3.04 27.40 0.62
CA TYR A 480 -2.41 26.32 1.37
C TYR A 480 -3.31 25.07 1.32
N GLY A 481 -2.70 23.90 1.41
CA GLY A 481 -3.43 22.62 1.37
C GLY A 481 -4.27 22.31 2.61
N ASP A 482 -4.21 23.16 3.64
CA ASP A 482 -5.08 23.09 4.83
C ASP A 482 -6.35 23.96 4.68
N ASP A 483 -6.72 24.29 3.43
CA ASP A 483 -7.86 25.14 3.06
C ASP A 483 -7.79 26.57 3.62
N THR A 484 -6.55 27.07 3.85
CA THR A 484 -6.32 28.45 4.26
C THR A 484 -5.70 29.29 3.15
N GLU A 485 -5.95 30.60 3.22
CA GLU A 485 -5.39 31.58 2.30
C GLU A 485 -4.73 32.77 3.01
N GLY A 486 -3.72 33.35 2.37
CA GLY A 486 -3.01 34.53 2.86
C GLY A 486 -2.73 35.53 1.75
N LEU A 487 -3.21 36.77 1.91
CA LEU A 487 -2.99 37.86 0.95
C LEU A 487 -1.49 38.04 0.63
N VAL A 488 -1.15 38.18 -0.65
CA VAL A 488 0.21 38.52 -1.08
C VAL A 488 0.38 40.05 -1.03
N LEU A 489 1.37 40.52 -0.28
CA LEU A 489 1.62 41.95 -0.11
C LEU A 489 2.67 42.50 -1.07
N ASP A 490 3.63 41.67 -1.50
CA ASP A 490 4.67 42.06 -2.44
C ASP A 490 5.16 40.90 -3.32
N ALA A 491 5.88 41.24 -4.39
CA ALA A 491 6.38 40.27 -5.38
C ALA A 491 7.46 39.31 -4.83
N LYS A 492 8.06 39.59 -3.66
CA LYS A 492 9.03 38.68 -3.02
C LYS A 492 8.31 37.50 -2.39
N GLU A 493 7.14 37.72 -1.81
CA GLU A 493 6.30 36.67 -1.24
C GLU A 493 5.85 35.63 -2.28
N ILE A 494 5.64 36.04 -3.54
CA ILE A 494 5.32 35.12 -4.65
C ILE A 494 6.46 34.11 -4.83
N LYS A 495 7.71 34.58 -4.93
CA LYS A 495 8.86 33.70 -5.13
C LYS A 495 9.09 32.76 -3.96
N GLU A 496 8.91 33.25 -2.74
CA GLU A 496 9.12 32.47 -1.53
C GLU A 496 8.07 31.37 -1.33
N HIS A 497 6.81 31.64 -1.71
CA HIS A 497 5.73 30.66 -1.65
C HIS A 497 5.82 29.64 -2.80
N ALA A 498 6.11 30.10 -4.02
CA ALA A 498 6.31 29.23 -5.18
C ALA A 498 7.48 28.25 -4.97
N ALA A 499 8.59 28.69 -4.35
CA ALA A 499 9.73 27.83 -4.05
C ALA A 499 9.40 26.67 -3.09
N LYS A 500 8.29 26.75 -2.35
CA LYS A 500 7.78 25.68 -1.48
C LYS A 500 6.70 24.83 -2.17
N GLY A 501 6.48 25.01 -3.47
CA GLY A 501 5.41 24.35 -4.22
C GLY A 501 4.01 24.91 -3.94
N GLY A 502 3.91 26.12 -3.40
CA GLY A 502 2.63 26.76 -3.12
C GLY A 502 1.93 27.28 -4.38
N ILE A 503 0.61 27.17 -4.41
CA ILE A 503 -0.24 27.74 -5.48
C ILE A 503 -0.81 29.10 -5.05
N PHE A 504 -1.25 29.89 -6.03
CA PHE A 504 -1.87 31.19 -5.81
C PHE A 504 -3.29 31.23 -6.35
N GLY A 505 -4.10 32.15 -5.86
CA GLY A 505 -5.48 32.36 -6.30
C GLY A 505 -5.83 33.82 -6.48
N VAL A 506 -6.77 34.10 -7.38
CA VAL A 506 -7.48 35.38 -7.52
C VAL A 506 -8.98 35.13 -7.35
N GLU A 507 -9.69 36.07 -6.71
CA GLU A 507 -11.16 36.00 -6.63
C GLU A 507 -11.75 36.05 -8.03
N LYS A 508 -12.65 35.10 -8.34
CA LYS A 508 -13.36 35.06 -9.62
C LYS A 508 -13.96 36.43 -9.96
N ALA A 509 -14.58 37.10 -8.98
CA ALA A 509 -15.20 38.41 -9.16
C ALA A 509 -14.21 39.48 -9.64
N ASP A 510 -13.04 39.56 -9.01
CA ASP A 510 -12.00 40.53 -9.37
C ASP A 510 -11.40 40.22 -10.75
N TRP A 511 -11.20 38.93 -11.05
CA TRP A 511 -10.66 38.50 -12.34
C TRP A 511 -11.62 38.79 -13.50
N VAL A 512 -12.90 38.47 -13.34
CA VAL A 512 -13.93 38.77 -14.35
C VAL A 512 -14.05 40.28 -14.54
N ALA A 513 -14.06 41.07 -13.47
CA ALA A 513 -14.10 42.53 -13.58
C ALA A 513 -12.89 43.10 -14.33
N GLU A 514 -11.71 42.49 -14.20
CA GLU A 514 -10.52 42.89 -14.94
C GLU A 514 -10.56 42.46 -16.41
N LEU A 515 -11.07 41.25 -16.70
CA LEU A 515 -11.33 40.82 -18.08
C LEU A 515 -12.34 41.74 -18.78
N GLU A 516 -13.37 42.20 -18.07
CA GLU A 516 -14.34 43.15 -18.62
C GLU A 516 -13.73 44.52 -18.94
N LYS A 517 -12.81 45.02 -18.10
CA LYS A 517 -12.09 46.28 -18.38
C LYS A 517 -11.14 46.17 -19.56
N THR A 518 -10.54 45.01 -19.74
CA THR A 518 -9.54 44.78 -20.80
C THR A 518 -10.16 44.33 -22.12
N ASN A 519 -11.46 43.98 -22.13
CA ASN A 519 -12.18 43.57 -23.34
C ASN A 519 -12.52 44.77 -24.25
N PRO A 520 -11.91 44.89 -25.44
CA PRO A 520 -12.10 46.04 -26.33
C PRO A 520 -13.51 46.15 -26.92
N LEU A 521 -14.32 45.08 -26.89
CA LEU A 521 -15.68 45.07 -27.46
C LEU A 521 -16.69 45.83 -26.57
N LYS A 522 -16.58 45.71 -25.24
CA LYS A 522 -17.43 46.46 -24.29
C LYS A 522 -17.00 47.92 -24.15
N ALA A 523 -15.71 48.21 -24.27
CA ALA A 523 -15.21 49.59 -24.36
C ALA A 523 -15.75 50.31 -25.62
N ALA A 524 -15.98 49.58 -26.70
CA ALA A 524 -16.66 50.10 -27.90
C ALA A 524 -18.18 50.28 -27.67
N GLU A 525 -18.86 49.41 -26.90
CA GLU A 525 -20.27 49.60 -26.53
C GLU A 525 -20.49 50.82 -25.61
N MET A 526 -19.68 51.02 -24.57
CA MET A 526 -19.74 52.24 -23.74
C MET A 526 -19.46 53.51 -24.54
N SER A 527 -18.58 53.45 -25.55
CA SER A 527 -18.33 54.56 -26.46
C SER A 527 -19.50 54.83 -27.43
N LEU A 528 -20.34 53.83 -27.71
CA LEU A 528 -21.53 53.96 -28.57
C LEU A 528 -22.75 54.46 -27.79
N GLU A 529 -22.87 54.15 -26.50
CA GLU A 529 -23.96 54.63 -25.65
C GLU A 529 -23.84 56.12 -25.30
N ASP A 530 -22.62 56.67 -25.19
CA ASP A 530 -22.41 58.11 -24.96
C ASP A 530 -22.85 58.99 -26.15
N ASP A 531 -22.94 58.43 -27.37
CA ASP A 531 -23.31 59.18 -28.58
C ASP A 531 -24.83 59.33 -28.78
N TYR A 532 -25.67 58.68 -27.96
CA TYR A 532 -27.15 58.80 -28.04
C TYR A 532 -27.74 59.99 -27.25
N GLY A 533 -26.90 60.85 -26.66
CA GLY A 533 -27.29 62.09 -25.98
C GLY A 533 -27.22 63.37 -26.84
N MET A 534 -26.96 63.26 -28.14
CA MET A 534 -26.81 64.41 -29.05
C MET A 534 -28.16 65.03 -29.47
N ILE A 535 -28.83 65.69 -28.54
CA ILE A 535 -29.80 66.75 -28.86
C ILE A 535 -29.44 67.97 -27.99
N ASP A 536 -29.05 69.06 -28.66
CA ASP A 536 -28.63 70.37 -28.12
C ASP A 536 -27.20 70.51 -27.57
N GLY A 537 -26.21 70.27 -28.43
CA GLY A 537 -25.19 71.28 -28.79
C GLY A 537 -24.33 72.00 -27.73
N ILE A 538 -24.25 71.53 -26.47
CA ILE A 538 -23.42 72.16 -25.44
C ILE A 538 -22.56 71.11 -24.71
N ILE A 539 -21.25 71.16 -24.97
CA ILE A 539 -20.21 70.41 -24.26
C ILE A 539 -19.99 71.06 -22.89
N ASN A 540 -20.09 70.30 -21.80
CA ASN A 540 -19.62 70.76 -20.49
C ASN A 540 -18.73 69.71 -19.81
N ASN A 541 -17.43 69.78 -20.12
CA ASN A 541 -16.37 69.16 -19.34
C ASN A 541 -16.02 70.07 -18.15
N GLY A 542 -16.15 69.57 -16.93
CA GLY A 542 -15.62 70.20 -15.71
C GLY A 542 -15.77 69.29 -14.47
N PRO A 543 -14.72 69.16 -13.64
CA PRO A 543 -14.38 67.94 -12.89
C PRO A 543 -15.12 67.82 -11.55
N LYS A 544 -15.33 66.58 -11.08
CA LYS A 544 -15.75 66.32 -9.69
C LYS A 544 -14.65 65.63 -8.90
N GLU A 545 -14.14 66.44 -7.98
CA GLU A 545 -13.39 66.24 -6.74
C GLU A 545 -13.23 64.82 -6.18
N ASP A 546 -11.99 64.55 -5.79
CA ASP A 546 -11.55 63.54 -4.83
C ASP A 546 -12.29 63.63 -3.49
N LYS A 547 -12.79 62.49 -3.00
CA LYS A 547 -12.97 62.26 -1.57
C LYS A 547 -12.24 60.99 -1.14
N ALA A 548 -11.10 61.25 -0.50
CA ALA A 548 -10.35 60.47 0.47
C ALA A 548 -10.83 59.04 0.76
N SER A 549 -9.96 58.09 0.43
CA SER A 549 -9.93 56.73 0.95
C SER A 549 -9.66 56.73 2.46
N GLU A 550 -10.67 56.43 3.27
CA GLU A 550 -10.43 55.82 4.58
C GLU A 550 -10.00 54.37 4.34
N LYS A 551 -8.72 54.08 4.55
CA LYS A 551 -8.20 52.71 4.63
C LYS A 551 -8.83 52.03 5.86
N GLY A 552 -9.92 51.32 5.65
CA GLY A 552 -10.38 50.29 6.58
C GLY A 552 -9.50 49.05 6.39
N GLU A 553 -8.67 48.74 7.39
CA GLU A 553 -8.01 47.44 7.51
C GLU A 553 -9.10 46.36 7.52
N LYS A 554 -9.17 45.55 6.45
CA LYS A 554 -9.99 44.34 6.43
C LYS A 554 -9.29 43.31 7.31
N THR A 555 -9.83 43.14 8.51
CA THR A 555 -9.43 42.09 9.46
C THR A 555 -9.66 40.70 8.86
N SER A 556 -8.64 39.84 8.96
CA SER A 556 -8.69 38.41 8.61
C SER A 556 -9.87 37.69 9.29
N ILE A 557 -10.49 36.75 8.57
CA ILE A 557 -11.67 35.97 8.97
C ILE A 557 -11.42 35.22 10.30
N MET A 558 -10.18 34.82 10.58
CA MET A 558 -9.77 34.20 11.85
C MET A 558 -9.91 35.12 13.08
N ASP A 559 -9.65 36.42 12.96
CA ASP A 559 -9.75 37.35 14.09
C ASP A 559 -11.21 37.64 14.46
N ARG A 560 -12.12 37.56 13.48
CA ARG A 560 -13.57 37.67 13.72
C ARG A 560 -14.12 36.43 14.43
N LEU A 561 -13.68 35.22 14.05
CA LEU A 561 -14.09 33.96 14.69
C LEU A 561 -13.57 33.79 16.13
N LYS A 562 -12.38 34.33 16.46
CA LYS A 562 -11.89 34.32 17.85
C LYS A 562 -12.61 35.31 18.76
N SER A 563 -12.98 36.48 18.25
CA SER A 563 -13.65 37.53 19.04
C SER A 563 -15.11 37.17 19.41
N ALA A 564 -15.76 36.26 18.67
CA ALA A 564 -17.09 35.74 18.99
C ALA A 564 -17.12 34.74 20.17
N LYS A 565 -15.99 34.07 20.48
CA LYS A 565 -15.92 33.10 21.60
C LYS A 565 -15.75 33.75 22.98
N THR A 566 -15.47 35.05 23.07
CA THR A 566 -15.20 35.72 24.37
C THR A 566 -16.36 36.58 24.90
N ALA A 567 -17.49 36.65 24.18
CA ALA A 567 -18.59 37.57 24.51
C ALA A 567 -19.95 36.86 24.69
N GLN A 568 -20.06 35.89 25.60
CA GLN A 568 -21.36 35.44 26.13
C GLN A 568 -21.23 34.80 27.53
N GLN A 569 -20.92 35.64 28.52
CA GLN A 569 -21.44 35.47 29.88
C GLN A 569 -22.25 36.73 30.19
N THR A 570 -23.58 36.68 30.03
CA THR A 570 -24.61 37.25 30.92
C THR A 570 -26.00 37.23 30.27
N ASP A 571 -26.98 36.86 31.11
CA ASP A 571 -28.42 37.09 31.04
C ASP A 571 -29.37 36.17 30.23
N LYS A 572 -29.96 35.23 31.00
CA LYS A 572 -31.27 34.59 30.75
C LYS A 572 -32.42 35.63 30.76
N PRO A 573 -33.54 35.31 30.10
CA PRO A 573 -34.77 35.11 30.84
C PRO A 573 -35.57 33.85 30.42
N SER A 574 -36.27 33.29 31.40
CA SER A 574 -37.04 32.03 31.40
C SER A 574 -38.37 32.06 30.64
N PRO A 575 -38.82 30.94 29.99
CA PRO A 575 -40.14 30.86 29.38
C PRO A 575 -41.24 30.37 30.34
N HIS A 576 -42.43 30.93 30.12
CA HIS A 576 -43.69 30.67 30.83
C HIS A 576 -44.21 29.23 30.65
N LYS A 577 -44.67 28.64 31.75
CA LYS A 577 -45.47 27.40 31.78
C LYS A 577 -46.93 27.68 31.44
N GLU A 578 -47.46 27.08 30.38
CA GLU A 578 -48.90 26.76 30.29
C GLU A 578 -49.15 25.31 30.69
N LYS A 579 -50.01 25.15 31.70
CA LYS A 579 -50.56 23.87 32.17
C LYS A 579 -51.72 23.47 31.26
N LYS A 580 -51.76 22.22 30.82
CA LYS A 580 -53.03 21.49 30.62
C LYS A 580 -53.07 20.26 31.50
N SER A 581 -54.15 20.21 32.27
CA SER A 581 -54.53 19.22 33.26
C SER A 581 -55.07 17.94 32.61
N GLU A 582 -54.73 16.80 33.22
CA GLU A 582 -55.44 15.53 33.06
C GLU A 582 -56.94 15.67 33.40
N ARG A 583 -57.82 15.02 32.63
CA ARG A 583 -58.43 13.72 33.00
C ARG A 583 -59.55 13.30 32.03
N GLU A 584 -59.44 12.04 31.58
CA GLU A 584 -60.45 11.08 31.12
C GLU A 584 -61.88 11.59 30.85
N LEU A 585 -62.22 11.72 29.55
CA LEU A 585 -63.32 11.09 28.82
C LEU A 585 -63.42 11.64 27.40
#